data_AF-A0A3D3GQK5-F1
#
_entry.id   AF-A0A3D3GQK5-F1
#
_cell.length_a   1.000
_cell.length_b   1.000
_cell.length_c   1.000
_cell.angle_alpha   90.00
_cell.angle_beta   90.00
_cell.angle_gamma   90.00
#
_symmetry.space_group_name_H-M   'P 1'
#
loop_
_entity.id
_entity.type
_entity.pdbx_description
1 polymer ?
#
loop_
_entity_poly.entity_id
_entity_poly.type
_entity_poly.pdbx_seq_one_letter_code
_entity_poly.pdbx_strand_id
1 'polypeptide(L)'
;MNKKYATKIVIGIVLVVVVGGIYWWQRGDALLVQPRLDTEDIVENRATNALKAVVDVANELSGITSGAVFNFEVADMDGRSANFGIVQWIDDVRGDRIVEEHIVKFRETGTPTDNISEVDRTTNRVVALHRTPVDFGGTYVDKLEAVARQFVERVYPEFTGIEPTLEYVPGRKTGGVATNYFFRWNDKRFAVPNGLEMDLPPFIQVGITASGFIFSYDNTVQLYHNLSKEALRTLCGFVAMPKTDDSSLDREKGIVKVWFTEYEPFQNRYLVLPYEPETDFEGCSESAKTYLRHLPNDSDKN
;
A
#
# COMPACT_ATOMS: atom_id res chain seq x y z
N MET A 1 39.13 -60.34 -11.32
CA MET A 1 38.21 -59.39 -12.00
C MET A 1 39.00 -58.66 -13.09
N ASN A 2 38.57 -58.76 -14.36
CA ASN A 2 39.33 -58.25 -15.50
C ASN A 2 39.44 -56.71 -15.45
N LYS A 3 40.65 -56.15 -15.38
CA LYS A 3 40.91 -54.69 -15.27
C LYS A 3 40.14 -53.87 -16.32
N LYS A 4 39.96 -54.41 -17.54
CA LYS A 4 39.18 -53.76 -18.62
C LYS A 4 37.69 -53.54 -18.30
N TYR A 5 37.06 -54.38 -17.49
CA TYR A 5 35.65 -54.22 -17.13
C TYR A 5 35.47 -53.24 -15.96
N ALA A 6 36.41 -53.23 -15.01
CA ALA A 6 36.42 -52.26 -13.92
C ALA A 6 36.54 -50.81 -14.43
N THR A 7 37.41 -50.55 -15.40
CA THR A 7 37.58 -49.21 -15.98
C THR A 7 36.32 -48.73 -16.72
N LYS A 8 35.60 -49.61 -17.41
CA LYS A 8 34.36 -49.23 -18.11
C LYS A 8 33.22 -48.89 -17.15
N ILE A 9 33.10 -49.61 -16.03
CA ILE A 9 32.09 -49.35 -15.01
C ILE A 9 32.36 -48.00 -14.33
N VAL A 10 33.61 -47.70 -14.00
CA VAL A 10 33.98 -46.42 -13.37
C VAL A 10 33.69 -45.24 -14.30
N ILE A 11 34.03 -45.34 -15.59
CA ILE A 11 33.72 -44.28 -16.57
C ILE A 11 32.20 -44.08 -16.71
N GLY A 12 31.41 -45.16 -16.71
CA GLY A 12 29.95 -45.08 -16.75
C GLY A 12 29.36 -44.36 -15.54
N ILE A 13 29.84 -44.66 -14.33
CA ILE A 13 29.38 -44.00 -13.10
C ILE A 13 29.74 -42.52 -13.09
N VAL A 14 30.97 -42.18 -13.49
CA VAL A 14 31.41 -40.77 -13.57
C VAL A 14 30.55 -39.99 -14.57
N LEU A 15 30.23 -40.56 -15.73
CA LEU A 15 29.35 -39.91 -16.71
C LEU A 15 27.94 -39.68 -16.16
N VAL A 16 27.36 -40.65 -15.45
CA VAL A 16 26.03 -40.49 -14.84
C VAL A 16 26.04 -39.41 -13.75
N VAL A 17 27.09 -39.34 -12.93
CA VAL A 17 27.23 -38.32 -11.89
C VAL A 17 27.45 -36.93 -12.49
N VAL A 18 28.26 -36.81 -13.55
CA VAL A 18 28.52 -35.53 -14.22
C VAL A 18 27.28 -35.04 -14.97
N VAL A 19 26.59 -35.91 -15.71
CA VAL A 19 25.35 -35.55 -16.40
C VAL A 19 24.23 -35.23 -15.40
N GLY A 20 24.12 -36.00 -14.32
CA GLY A 20 23.20 -35.72 -13.22
C GLY A 20 23.50 -34.38 -12.54
N GLY A 21 24.76 -34.07 -12.28
CA GLY A 21 25.21 -32.80 -11.69
C GLY A 21 24.96 -31.61 -12.61
N ILE A 22 25.23 -31.73 -13.92
CA ILE A 22 24.93 -30.68 -14.91
C ILE A 22 23.43 -30.45 -15.04
N TYR A 23 22.63 -31.52 -15.08
CA TYR A 23 21.17 -31.43 -15.11
C TYR A 23 20.61 -30.75 -13.86
N TRP A 24 21.15 -31.09 -12.68
CA TRP A 24 20.76 -30.45 -11.42
C TRP A 24 21.24 -29.00 -11.31
N TRP A 25 22.42 -28.67 -11.85
CA TRP A 25 22.93 -27.30 -11.87
C TRP A 25 22.16 -26.40 -12.84
N GLN A 26 21.79 -26.91 -14.02
CA GLN A 26 20.99 -26.16 -15.01
C GLN A 26 19.52 -25.99 -14.61
N ARG A 27 18.96 -26.87 -13.75
CA ARG A 27 17.56 -26.78 -13.28
C ARG A 27 17.40 -26.41 -11.81
N GLY A 28 18.47 -26.40 -11.02
CA GLY A 28 18.43 -26.09 -9.57
C GLY A 28 17.98 -24.66 -9.31
N ASP A 29 18.39 -23.73 -10.19
CA ASP A 29 17.97 -22.32 -10.12
C ASP A 29 16.47 -22.15 -10.43
N ALA A 30 15.86 -23.07 -11.18
CA ALA A 30 14.42 -23.04 -11.48
C ALA A 30 13.53 -23.59 -10.35
N LEU A 31 14.11 -24.22 -9.32
CA LEU A 31 13.38 -24.76 -8.16
C LEU A 31 13.45 -23.87 -6.91
N LEU A 32 14.34 -22.87 -6.88
CA LEU A 32 14.54 -22.01 -5.71
C LEU A 32 13.88 -20.63 -5.82
N VAL A 33 13.34 -20.26 -6.98
CA VAL A 33 12.49 -19.06 -7.13
C VAL A 33 11.36 -19.37 -8.09
N GLN A 34 10.37 -20.13 -7.64
CA GLN A 34 9.03 -19.91 -8.18
C GLN A 34 8.45 -18.72 -7.43
N PRO A 35 8.10 -17.59 -8.08
CA PRO A 35 7.16 -16.67 -7.47
C PRO A 35 5.93 -17.51 -7.13
N ARG A 36 5.54 -17.57 -5.86
CA ARG A 36 4.24 -18.14 -5.48
C ARG A 36 3.21 -17.29 -6.20
N LEU A 37 2.72 -17.77 -7.34
CA LEU A 37 1.42 -17.38 -7.85
C LEU A 37 0.43 -17.88 -6.80
N ASP A 38 0.12 -17.03 -5.82
CA ASP A 38 -0.93 -17.33 -4.85
C ASP A 38 -2.21 -17.58 -5.66
N THR A 39 -2.89 -18.70 -5.38
CA THR A 39 -4.17 -18.98 -6.01
C THR A 39 -5.18 -17.92 -5.58
N GLU A 40 -6.20 -17.67 -6.41
CA GLU A 40 -7.27 -16.70 -6.08
C GLU A 40 -7.88 -17.00 -4.70
N ASP A 41 -8.12 -18.28 -4.37
CA ASP A 41 -8.60 -18.70 -3.05
C ASP A 41 -7.70 -18.25 -1.90
N ILE A 42 -6.37 -18.26 -2.07
CA ILE A 42 -5.43 -17.84 -1.02
C ILE A 42 -5.50 -16.32 -0.84
N VAL A 43 -5.52 -15.58 -1.94
CA VAL A 43 -5.67 -14.11 -1.92
C VAL A 43 -6.98 -13.72 -1.25
N GLU A 44 -8.08 -14.39 -1.64
CA GLU A 44 -9.42 -14.14 -1.12
C GLU A 44 -9.47 -14.37 0.39
N ASN A 45 -8.94 -15.51 0.85
CA ASN A 45 -8.91 -15.85 2.27
C ASN A 45 -8.07 -14.84 3.08
N ARG A 46 -6.91 -14.41 2.58
CA ARG A 46 -6.07 -13.43 3.28
C ARG A 46 -6.76 -12.06 3.35
N ALA A 47 -7.33 -11.60 2.23
CA ALA A 47 -8.04 -10.33 2.18
C ALA A 47 -9.29 -10.33 3.08
N THR A 48 -10.06 -11.43 3.07
CA THR A 48 -11.24 -11.61 3.93
C THR A 48 -10.84 -11.57 5.40
N ASN A 49 -9.78 -12.28 5.79
CA ASN A 49 -9.29 -12.28 7.17
C ASN A 49 -8.79 -10.90 7.61
N ALA A 50 -8.13 -10.15 6.72
CA ALA A 50 -7.70 -8.78 7.00
C ALA A 50 -8.89 -7.84 7.23
N LEU A 51 -9.90 -7.87 6.34
CA LEU A 51 -11.10 -7.06 6.49
C LEU A 51 -11.87 -7.43 7.77
N LYS A 52 -11.99 -8.73 8.06
CA LYS A 52 -12.61 -9.22 9.29
C LYS A 52 -11.92 -8.69 10.54
N ALA A 53 -10.59 -8.71 10.59
CA ALA A 53 -9.83 -8.20 11.73
C ALA A 53 -10.10 -6.70 11.99
N VAL A 54 -10.18 -5.89 10.93
CA VAL A 54 -10.51 -4.46 11.04
C VAL A 54 -11.96 -4.26 11.49
N VAL A 55 -12.90 -5.05 10.95
CA VAL A 55 -14.31 -5.06 11.39
C VAL A 55 -14.44 -5.42 12.87
N ASP A 56 -13.68 -6.42 13.34
CA ASP A 56 -13.70 -6.86 14.73
C ASP A 56 -13.20 -5.74 15.68
N VAL A 57 -12.12 -5.04 15.31
CA VAL A 57 -11.64 -3.86 16.07
C VAL A 57 -12.69 -2.75 16.07
N ALA A 58 -13.30 -2.47 14.92
CA ALA A 58 -14.35 -1.45 14.80
C ALA A 58 -15.57 -1.80 15.68
N ASN A 59 -15.98 -3.07 15.71
CA ASN A 59 -17.08 -3.57 16.53
C ASN A 59 -16.77 -3.47 18.03
N GLU A 60 -15.58 -3.90 18.45
CA GLU A 60 -15.13 -3.83 19.84
C GLU A 60 -15.17 -2.38 20.36
N LEU A 61 -14.61 -1.44 19.61
CA LEU A 61 -14.60 -0.02 19.96
C LEU A 61 -15.98 0.64 19.87
N SER A 62 -16.89 0.08 19.06
CA SER A 62 -18.30 0.47 19.02
C SER A 62 -19.13 -0.15 20.16
N GLY A 63 -18.52 -0.93 21.07
CA GLY A 63 -19.20 -1.58 22.18
C GLY A 63 -19.98 -2.86 21.81
N ILE A 64 -19.77 -3.40 20.60
CA ILE A 64 -20.44 -4.60 20.11
C ILE A 64 -19.63 -5.83 20.54
N THR A 65 -20.05 -6.48 21.62
CA THR A 65 -19.28 -7.54 22.29
C THR A 65 -19.74 -8.96 21.98
N SER A 66 -20.89 -9.16 21.33
CA SER A 66 -21.32 -10.47 20.81
C SER A 66 -22.32 -10.35 19.65
N GLY A 67 -22.26 -11.26 18.69
CA GLY A 67 -23.28 -11.42 17.64
C GLY A 67 -23.11 -10.59 16.36
N ALA A 68 -22.06 -9.76 16.24
CA ALA A 68 -21.77 -9.09 14.98
C ALA A 68 -21.32 -10.10 13.92
N VAL A 69 -22.16 -10.32 12.91
CA VAL A 69 -21.83 -11.17 11.78
C VAL A 69 -20.96 -10.37 10.81
N PHE A 70 -19.85 -10.95 10.38
CA PHE A 70 -19.10 -10.43 9.24
C PHE A 70 -19.96 -10.60 7.99
N ASN A 71 -20.46 -9.49 7.46
CA ASN A 71 -21.49 -9.45 6.42
C ASN A 71 -20.92 -8.97 5.08
N PHE A 72 -19.68 -9.31 4.73
CA PHE A 72 -19.07 -8.94 3.45
C PHE A 72 -18.91 -10.15 2.53
N GLU A 73 -19.14 -9.93 1.24
CA GLU A 73 -18.82 -10.87 0.17
C GLU A 73 -17.81 -10.24 -0.80
N VAL A 74 -17.00 -11.07 -1.44
CA VAL A 74 -16.03 -10.61 -2.45
C VAL A 74 -16.81 -10.23 -3.71
N ALA A 75 -16.59 -9.01 -4.18
CA ALA A 75 -17.23 -8.46 -5.38
C ALA A 75 -16.29 -8.45 -6.59
N ASP A 76 -14.99 -8.22 -6.36
CA ASP A 76 -13.97 -8.17 -7.40
C ASP A 76 -12.61 -8.53 -6.77
N MET A 77 -11.90 -9.49 -7.35
CA MET A 77 -10.60 -9.96 -6.83
C MET A 77 -9.41 -9.16 -7.36
N ASP A 78 -9.63 -8.33 -8.38
CA ASP A 78 -8.57 -7.57 -9.04
C ASP A 78 -9.08 -6.19 -9.48
N GLY A 79 -9.79 -5.53 -8.56
CA GLY A 79 -10.33 -4.20 -8.78
C GLY A 79 -9.29 -3.10 -8.55
N ARG A 80 -9.69 -1.87 -8.86
CA ARG A 80 -8.91 -0.65 -8.61
C ARG A 80 -9.52 0.17 -7.48
N SER A 81 -8.71 0.84 -6.68
CA SER A 81 -9.20 1.68 -5.59
C SER A 81 -9.91 2.90 -6.13
N ALA A 82 -11.02 3.29 -5.50
CA ALA A 82 -11.68 4.54 -5.84
C ALA A 82 -10.98 5.79 -5.25
N ASN A 83 -10.16 5.60 -4.21
CA ASN A 83 -9.57 6.69 -3.43
C ASN A 83 -8.06 6.88 -3.66
N PHE A 84 -7.47 6.04 -4.51
CA PHE A 84 -6.05 6.06 -4.82
C PHE A 84 -5.84 6.00 -6.33
N GLY A 85 -4.85 6.75 -6.81
CA GLY A 85 -4.52 6.79 -8.22
C GLY A 85 -3.60 7.96 -8.51
N ILE A 86 -2.57 7.69 -9.31
CA ILE A 86 -1.72 8.72 -9.91
C ILE A 86 -1.94 8.66 -11.42
N VAL A 87 -2.35 9.79 -11.98
CA VAL A 87 -2.80 9.91 -13.36
C VAL A 87 -1.94 10.92 -14.08
N GLN A 88 -1.55 10.59 -15.31
CA GLN A 88 -1.04 11.56 -16.26
C GLN A 88 -2.19 11.97 -17.17
N TRP A 89 -2.68 13.19 -17.04
CA TRP A 89 -3.72 13.69 -17.95
C TRP A 89 -3.12 14.01 -19.32
N ILE A 90 -3.69 13.42 -20.36
CA ILE A 90 -3.40 13.71 -21.77
C ILE A 90 -4.19 14.96 -22.19
N ASP A 91 -5.42 15.07 -21.71
CA ASP A 91 -6.32 16.21 -21.84
C ASP A 91 -7.31 16.26 -20.66
N ASP A 92 -8.24 17.21 -20.69
CA ASP A 92 -9.21 17.47 -19.60
C ASP A 92 -10.16 16.29 -19.28
N VAL A 93 -10.17 15.22 -20.09
CA VAL A 93 -11.09 14.08 -19.95
C VAL A 93 -10.37 12.74 -19.95
N ARG A 94 -9.19 12.65 -20.59
CA ARG A 94 -8.43 11.41 -20.75
C ARG A 94 -7.12 11.50 -19.99
N GLY A 95 -6.88 10.52 -19.12
CA GLY A 95 -5.62 10.36 -18.42
C GLY A 95 -5.21 8.89 -18.36
N ASP A 96 -3.90 8.68 -18.39
CA ASP A 96 -3.28 7.36 -18.22
C ASP A 96 -2.98 7.16 -16.73
N ARG A 97 -3.47 6.06 -16.15
CA ARG A 97 -3.11 5.67 -14.78
C ARG A 97 -1.69 5.13 -14.80
N ILE A 98 -0.82 5.83 -14.09
CA ILE A 98 0.62 5.56 -14.02
C ILE A 98 0.95 4.59 -12.89
N VAL A 99 0.09 4.53 -11.87
CA VAL A 99 0.14 3.53 -10.80
C VAL A 99 -1.15 2.74 -10.86
N GLU A 100 -1.03 1.42 -10.99
CA GLU A 100 -2.16 0.49 -10.92
C GLU A 100 -2.09 -0.30 -9.62
N GLU A 101 -3.02 -0.02 -8.73
CA GLU A 101 -3.26 -0.79 -7.52
C GLU A 101 -4.22 -1.94 -7.78
N HIS A 102 -3.86 -3.12 -7.28
CA HIS A 102 -4.69 -4.30 -7.34
C HIS A 102 -5.36 -4.51 -5.98
N ILE A 103 -6.67 -4.40 -5.94
CA ILE A 103 -7.49 -4.38 -4.73
C ILE A 103 -8.52 -5.50 -4.79
N VAL A 104 -8.66 -6.24 -3.69
CA VAL A 104 -9.83 -7.08 -3.47
C VAL A 104 -10.97 -6.22 -2.94
N LYS A 105 -12.05 -6.12 -3.69
CA LYS A 105 -13.26 -5.39 -3.31
C LYS A 105 -14.26 -6.31 -2.63
N PHE A 106 -14.84 -5.81 -1.55
CA PHE A 106 -15.85 -6.48 -0.77
C PHE A 106 -17.13 -5.66 -0.78
N ARG A 107 -18.27 -6.30 -1.01
CA ARG A 107 -19.59 -5.69 -0.90
C ARG A 107 -20.22 -6.04 0.44
N GLU A 108 -20.78 -5.06 1.12
CA GLU A 108 -21.63 -5.32 2.29
C GLU A 108 -22.93 -6.00 1.85
N THR A 109 -23.23 -7.15 2.46
CA THR A 109 -24.43 -7.95 2.21
C THR A 109 -25.56 -7.58 3.18
N GLY A 110 -26.81 -7.81 2.76
CA GLY A 110 -27.99 -7.58 3.60
C GLY A 110 -28.39 -6.11 3.77
N THR A 111 -27.86 -5.20 2.95
CA THR A 111 -28.18 -3.77 2.94
C THR A 111 -28.57 -3.30 1.54
N PRO A 112 -29.46 -2.29 1.40
CA PRO A 112 -29.77 -1.69 0.11
C PRO A 112 -28.69 -0.73 -0.41
N THR A 113 -27.71 -0.35 0.43
CA THR A 113 -26.59 0.52 0.02
C THR A 113 -25.43 -0.30 -0.52
N ASP A 114 -24.87 0.10 -1.66
CA ASP A 114 -23.68 -0.52 -2.26
C ASP A 114 -22.41 -0.04 -1.55
N ASN A 115 -22.24 -0.46 -0.30
CA ASN A 115 -21.04 -0.16 0.47
C ASN A 115 -19.93 -1.12 0.03
N ILE A 116 -18.88 -0.56 -0.55
CA ILE A 116 -17.71 -1.31 -1.00
C ILE A 116 -16.58 -1.10 0.01
N SER A 117 -15.93 -2.16 0.44
CA SER A 117 -14.68 -2.13 1.21
C SER A 117 -13.54 -2.65 0.36
N GLU A 118 -12.31 -2.21 0.63
CA GLU A 118 -11.16 -2.40 -0.25
C GLU A 118 -9.97 -2.91 0.55
N VAL A 119 -9.35 -4.01 0.09
CA VAL A 119 -8.13 -4.57 0.67
C VAL A 119 -7.05 -4.65 -0.40
N ASP A 120 -5.88 -4.09 -0.12
CA ASP A 120 -4.74 -4.20 -1.03
C ASP A 120 -4.32 -5.67 -1.17
N ARG A 121 -4.33 -6.15 -2.42
CA ARG A 121 -4.05 -7.54 -2.78
C ARG A 121 -2.65 -7.97 -2.39
N THR A 122 -1.69 -7.04 -2.40
CA THR A 122 -0.28 -7.33 -2.15
C THR A 122 0.02 -7.38 -0.66
N THR A 123 -0.36 -6.34 0.08
CA THR A 123 -0.02 -6.21 1.51
C THR A 123 -1.08 -6.77 2.46
N ASN A 124 -2.26 -7.16 1.96
CA ASN A 124 -3.42 -7.59 2.75
C ASN A 124 -3.86 -6.55 3.79
N ARG A 125 -3.69 -5.27 3.48
CA ARG A 125 -4.10 -4.20 4.37
C ARG A 125 -5.38 -3.57 3.86
N VAL A 126 -6.26 -3.26 4.82
CA VAL A 126 -7.56 -2.68 4.53
C VAL A 126 -7.35 -1.20 4.19
N VAL A 127 -7.61 -0.86 2.93
CA VAL A 127 -7.53 0.50 2.40
C VAL A 127 -8.82 1.24 2.72
N ALA A 128 -9.96 0.54 2.60
CA ALA A 128 -11.26 1.10 2.91
C ALA A 128 -12.16 0.09 3.60
N LEU A 129 -12.92 0.54 4.60
CA LEU A 129 -14.03 -0.17 5.20
C LEU A 129 -15.24 0.75 5.12
N HIS A 130 -16.31 0.31 4.47
CA HIS A 130 -17.57 1.04 4.42
C HIS A 130 -18.72 0.10 4.79
N ARG A 131 -19.54 0.55 5.73
CA ARG A 131 -20.66 -0.20 6.28
C ARG A 131 -21.87 0.71 6.44
N THR A 132 -23.05 0.13 6.46
CA THR A 132 -24.28 0.88 6.67
C THR A 132 -24.25 1.49 8.08
N PRO A 133 -24.39 2.83 8.22
CA PRO A 133 -24.43 3.44 9.54
C PRO A 133 -25.63 2.92 10.35
N VAL A 134 -25.36 2.38 11.53
CA VAL A 134 -26.38 1.93 12.48
C VAL A 134 -26.47 2.91 13.62
N ASP A 135 -27.70 3.33 13.96
CA ASP A 135 -27.96 4.01 15.23
C ASP A 135 -28.47 2.98 16.24
N PHE A 136 -27.65 2.66 17.24
CA PHE A 136 -28.03 1.73 18.30
C PHE A 136 -29.03 2.32 19.30
N GLY A 137 -29.36 3.61 19.20
CA GLY A 137 -30.19 4.29 20.19
C GLY A 137 -29.48 4.35 21.53
N GLY A 138 -28.76 5.44 21.79
CA GLY A 138 -27.94 5.56 23.00
C GLY A 138 -27.48 6.99 23.27
N THR A 139 -26.84 7.18 24.41
CA THR A 139 -26.26 8.47 24.81
C THR A 139 -25.10 8.84 23.87
N TYR A 140 -25.01 10.13 23.54
CA TYR A 140 -23.87 10.67 22.79
C TYR A 140 -22.56 10.32 23.47
N VAL A 141 -21.58 9.84 22.69
CA VAL A 141 -20.24 9.58 23.18
C VAL A 141 -19.45 10.90 23.17
N ASP A 142 -19.06 11.40 24.35
CA ASP A 142 -18.38 12.70 24.47
C ASP A 142 -16.93 12.72 23.94
N LYS A 143 -16.40 11.58 23.45
CA LYS A 143 -14.99 11.41 23.03
C LYS A 143 -14.82 10.66 21.70
N LEU A 144 -15.68 10.93 20.72
CA LEU A 144 -15.64 10.25 19.41
C LEU A 144 -14.27 10.35 18.71
N GLU A 145 -13.56 11.49 18.82
CA GLU A 145 -12.21 11.63 18.26
C GLU A 145 -11.23 10.62 18.87
N ALA A 146 -11.26 10.45 20.19
CA ALA A 146 -10.35 9.53 20.88
C ALA A 146 -10.64 8.07 20.47
N VAL A 147 -11.92 7.72 20.29
CA VAL A 147 -12.32 6.40 19.77
C VAL A 147 -11.82 6.20 18.34
N ALA A 148 -11.99 7.20 17.47
CA ALA A 148 -11.48 7.14 16.10
C ALA A 148 -9.95 7.01 16.06
N ARG A 149 -9.23 7.74 16.90
CA ARG A 149 -7.77 7.66 17.00
C ARG A 149 -7.32 6.27 17.48
N GLN A 150 -7.93 5.76 18.55
CA GLN A 150 -7.68 4.42 19.07
C GLN A 150 -7.96 3.34 18.01
N PHE A 151 -9.00 3.53 17.19
CA PHE A 151 -9.27 2.63 16.07
C PHE A 151 -8.12 2.64 15.06
N VAL A 152 -7.70 3.82 14.59
CA VAL A 152 -6.59 3.93 13.61
C VAL A 152 -5.30 3.33 14.18
N GLU A 153 -4.94 3.62 15.43
CA GLU A 153 -3.74 3.08 16.08
C GLU A 153 -3.72 1.54 16.11
N ARG A 154 -4.89 0.90 16.23
CA ARG A 154 -5.00 -0.56 16.26
C ARG A 154 -4.94 -1.20 14.88
N VAL A 155 -5.48 -0.55 13.85
CA VAL A 155 -5.56 -1.12 12.49
C VAL A 155 -4.40 -0.68 11.59
N TYR A 156 -3.74 0.41 11.95
CA TYR A 156 -2.56 0.96 11.27
C TYR A 156 -1.51 1.40 12.31
N PRO A 157 -0.71 0.47 12.86
CA PRO A 157 0.23 0.76 13.95
C PRO A 157 1.29 1.82 13.62
N GLU A 158 1.61 2.01 12.34
CA GLU A 158 2.54 3.04 11.87
C GLU A 158 2.00 4.47 12.11
N PHE A 159 0.69 4.60 12.35
CA PHE A 159 0.01 5.87 12.55
C PHE A 159 0.65 6.74 13.63
N THR A 160 0.96 6.20 14.81
CA THR A 160 1.54 6.99 15.92
C THR A 160 2.86 7.66 15.55
N GLY A 161 3.64 7.04 14.66
CA GLY A 161 4.90 7.60 14.19
C GLY A 161 4.73 8.71 13.14
N ILE A 162 3.66 8.65 12.34
CA ILE A 162 3.44 9.60 11.24
C ILE A 162 2.43 10.70 11.58
N GLU A 163 1.55 10.48 12.55
CA GLU A 163 0.46 11.38 12.90
C GLU A 163 0.89 12.83 13.16
N PRO A 164 1.98 13.11 13.91
CA PRO A 164 2.43 14.49 14.15
C PRO A 164 2.77 15.27 12.86
N THR A 165 2.88 14.55 11.75
CA THR A 165 3.27 15.07 10.46
C THR A 165 2.09 15.23 9.49
N LEU A 166 0.88 14.84 9.91
CA LEU A 166 -0.37 14.94 9.17
C LEU A 166 -1.21 16.12 9.66
N GLU A 167 -2.00 16.71 8.76
CA GLU A 167 -2.96 17.75 9.13
C GLU A 167 -4.30 17.13 9.56
N TYR A 168 -4.64 17.32 10.83
CA TYR A 168 -5.90 16.86 11.40
C TYR A 168 -7.05 17.83 11.10
N VAL A 169 -8.15 17.29 10.57
CA VAL A 169 -9.37 18.02 10.20
C VAL A 169 -10.60 17.25 10.72
N PRO A 170 -11.34 17.79 11.71
CA PRO A 170 -12.62 17.23 12.10
C PRO A 170 -13.73 17.69 11.15
N GLY A 171 -14.68 16.80 10.88
CA GLY A 171 -15.84 17.04 10.03
C GLY A 171 -17.12 16.46 10.66
N ARG A 172 -18.26 17.02 10.26
CA ARG A 172 -19.58 16.56 10.69
C ARG A 172 -20.56 16.66 9.54
N LYS A 173 -21.35 15.61 9.33
CA LYS A 173 -22.47 15.59 8.39
C LYS A 173 -23.76 15.29 9.14
N THR A 174 -24.72 16.21 9.01
CA THR A 174 -26.06 16.04 9.58
C THR A 174 -27.01 15.77 8.42
N GLY A 175 -27.62 14.58 8.39
CA GLY A 175 -28.56 14.15 7.36
C GLY A 175 -28.46 12.64 7.11
N GLY A 176 -29.56 11.92 7.32
CA GLY A 176 -29.62 10.45 7.29
C GLY A 176 -30.18 9.84 8.58
N VAL A 177 -29.92 8.55 8.80
CA VAL A 177 -30.41 7.77 9.97
C VAL A 177 -29.74 8.21 11.29
N ALA A 178 -28.57 8.84 11.24
CA ALA A 178 -27.82 9.32 12.41
C ALA A 178 -27.02 10.61 12.10
N THR A 179 -26.54 11.30 13.15
CA THR A 179 -25.47 12.31 13.00
C THR A 179 -24.13 11.58 12.84
N ASN A 180 -23.42 11.88 11.76
CA ASN A 180 -22.13 11.27 11.43
C ASN A 180 -20.99 12.27 11.62
N TYR A 181 -19.91 11.81 12.24
CA TYR A 181 -18.67 12.54 12.45
C TYR A 181 -17.57 11.90 11.61
N PHE A 182 -16.69 12.74 11.06
CA PHE A 182 -15.56 12.31 10.26
C PHE A 182 -14.29 12.91 10.86
N PHE A 183 -13.33 12.06 11.19
CA PHE A 183 -12.04 12.47 11.71
C PHE A 183 -11.00 12.13 10.66
N ARG A 184 -10.36 13.16 10.09
CA ARG A 184 -9.45 13.00 8.96
C ARG A 184 -8.05 13.53 9.30
N TRP A 185 -7.04 12.78 8.89
CA TRP A 185 -5.62 13.17 8.93
C TRP A 185 -5.09 13.18 7.50
N ASN A 186 -4.70 14.35 7.00
CA ASN A 186 -4.27 14.54 5.61
C ASN A 186 -2.74 14.62 5.52
N ASP A 187 -2.14 13.90 4.58
CA ASP A 187 -0.73 14.08 4.21
C ASP A 187 -0.60 15.10 3.08
N LYS A 188 -0.83 16.38 3.39
CA LYS A 188 -0.71 17.48 2.42
C LYS A 188 0.73 17.74 1.93
N ARG A 189 1.70 17.03 2.49
CA ARG A 189 3.11 17.15 2.11
C ARG A 189 3.49 16.14 1.04
N PHE A 190 2.75 15.05 0.86
CA PHE A 190 2.99 14.16 -0.27
C PHE A 190 2.70 14.90 -1.58
N ALA A 191 3.62 14.81 -2.53
CA ALA A 191 3.51 15.46 -3.82
C ALA A 191 3.87 14.49 -4.95
N VAL A 192 3.26 14.73 -6.11
CA VAL A 192 3.60 14.07 -7.37
C VAL A 192 4.39 15.04 -8.27
N PRO A 193 5.20 14.53 -9.20
CA PRO A 193 5.94 15.34 -10.17
C PRO A 193 5.00 16.20 -11.01
N ASN A 194 5.51 17.33 -11.54
CA ASN A 194 4.77 18.14 -12.50
C ASN A 194 4.34 17.30 -13.72
N GLY A 195 3.10 17.48 -14.16
CA GLY A 195 2.50 16.69 -15.24
C GLY A 195 1.82 15.40 -14.76
N LEU A 196 1.94 15.06 -13.48
CA LEU A 196 1.15 14.03 -12.82
C LEU A 196 0.18 14.66 -11.83
N GLU A 197 -0.98 14.03 -11.68
CA GLU A 197 -2.00 14.41 -10.72
C GLU A 197 -2.39 13.20 -9.87
N MET A 198 -2.92 13.48 -8.68
CA MET A 198 -3.45 12.48 -7.76
C MET A 198 -4.96 12.69 -7.65
N ASP A 199 -5.74 11.61 -7.69
CA ASP A 199 -7.20 11.68 -7.58
C ASP A 199 -7.61 12.33 -6.25
N LEU A 200 -6.96 11.90 -5.16
CA LEU A 200 -7.10 12.47 -3.83
C LEU A 200 -5.72 12.52 -3.14
N PRO A 201 -5.39 13.64 -2.46
CA PRO A 201 -4.23 13.68 -1.57
C PRO A 201 -4.29 12.58 -0.52
N PRO A 202 -3.17 11.98 -0.10
CA PRO A 202 -3.21 10.86 0.84
C PRO A 202 -3.85 11.27 2.16
N PHE A 203 -4.72 10.43 2.70
CA PHE A 203 -5.41 10.69 3.95
C PHE A 203 -5.73 9.41 4.71
N ILE A 204 -5.96 9.57 6.01
CA ILE A 204 -6.63 8.61 6.87
C ILE A 204 -7.93 9.25 7.32
N GLN A 205 -9.05 8.56 7.22
CA GLN A 205 -10.34 9.06 7.70
C GLN A 205 -11.09 7.96 8.44
N VAL A 206 -11.76 8.33 9.54
CA VAL A 206 -12.72 7.48 10.24
C VAL A 206 -14.08 8.17 10.25
N GLY A 207 -15.11 7.47 9.79
CA GLY A 207 -16.51 7.85 9.93
C GLY A 207 -17.13 7.11 11.10
N ILE A 208 -17.71 7.87 12.04
CA ILE A 208 -18.30 7.34 13.27
C ILE A 208 -19.64 8.04 13.57
N THR A 209 -20.64 7.29 14.00
CA THR A 209 -21.94 7.85 14.40
C THR A 209 -21.83 8.56 15.76
N ALA A 210 -22.84 9.37 16.09
CA ALA A 210 -22.97 9.99 17.42
C ALA A 210 -22.97 8.99 18.60
N SER A 211 -23.44 7.77 18.36
CA SER A 211 -23.47 6.68 19.34
C SER A 211 -22.15 5.88 19.41
N GLY A 212 -21.14 6.25 18.61
CA GLY A 212 -19.83 5.61 18.63
C GLY A 212 -19.66 4.46 17.63
N PHE A 213 -20.62 4.22 16.74
CA PHE A 213 -20.50 3.17 15.74
C PHE A 213 -19.57 3.57 14.60
N ILE A 214 -18.44 2.88 14.45
CA ILE A 214 -17.48 3.12 13.37
C ILE A 214 -17.99 2.46 12.09
N PHE A 215 -18.47 3.26 11.13
CA PHE A 215 -19.05 2.73 9.89
C PHE A 215 -18.17 2.95 8.66
N SER A 216 -17.15 3.81 8.76
CA SER A 216 -16.26 4.13 7.65
C SER A 216 -14.80 4.20 8.11
N TYR A 217 -13.89 3.69 7.31
CA TYR A 217 -12.46 3.91 7.42
C TYR A 217 -11.85 3.99 6.03
N ASP A 218 -10.94 4.92 5.82
CA ASP A 218 -10.16 5.07 4.60
C ASP A 218 -8.70 5.33 5.00
N ASN A 219 -7.73 4.67 4.35
CA ASN A 219 -6.31 4.90 4.57
C ASN A 219 -5.53 4.77 3.26
N THR A 220 -5.47 5.88 2.52
CA THR A 220 -4.70 5.95 1.28
C THR A 220 -3.23 6.30 1.54
N VAL A 221 -2.90 6.87 2.71
CA VAL A 221 -1.51 7.14 3.13
C VAL A 221 -0.66 5.89 3.00
N GLN A 222 -1.20 4.74 3.42
CA GLN A 222 -0.50 3.48 3.30
C GLN A 222 -0.12 3.14 1.85
N LEU A 223 -1.02 3.34 0.89
CA LEU A 223 -0.77 3.01 -0.51
C LEU A 223 0.32 3.92 -1.09
N TYR A 224 0.24 5.23 -0.84
CA TYR A 224 1.23 6.19 -1.31
C TYR A 224 2.61 6.02 -0.66
N HIS A 225 2.68 5.50 0.57
CA HIS A 225 3.95 5.24 1.26
C HIS A 225 4.59 3.91 0.86
N ASN A 226 3.85 3.02 0.16
CA ASN A 226 4.31 1.71 -0.27
C ASN A 226 4.13 1.50 -1.78
N LEU A 227 4.41 2.54 -2.57
CA LEU A 227 4.39 2.46 -4.03
C LEU A 227 5.32 1.35 -4.53
N SER A 228 4.87 0.61 -5.55
CA SER A 228 5.68 -0.41 -6.19
C SER A 228 6.94 0.19 -6.83
N LYS A 229 7.98 -0.63 -7.03
CA LYS A 229 9.19 -0.20 -7.74
C LYS A 229 8.89 0.38 -9.13
N GLU A 230 7.95 -0.24 -9.83
CA GLU A 230 7.49 0.24 -11.13
C GLU A 230 6.85 1.62 -11.04
N ALA A 231 5.93 1.82 -10.09
CA ALA A 231 5.34 3.12 -9.81
C ALA A 231 6.42 4.18 -9.50
N LEU A 232 7.37 3.84 -8.62
CA LEU A 232 8.48 4.73 -8.25
C LEU A 232 9.38 5.07 -9.45
N ARG A 233 9.70 4.11 -10.32
CA ARG A 233 10.47 4.37 -11.55
C ARG A 233 9.71 5.28 -12.49
N THR A 234 8.41 5.07 -12.66
CA THR A 234 7.62 5.94 -13.52
C THR A 234 7.56 7.36 -12.97
N LEU A 235 7.32 7.53 -11.65
CA LEU A 235 7.44 8.84 -11.00
C LEU A 235 8.82 9.46 -11.26
N CYS A 236 9.89 8.69 -11.08
CA CYS A 236 11.26 9.13 -11.31
C CYS A 236 11.54 9.60 -12.75
N GLY A 237 10.87 9.00 -13.73
CA GLY A 237 10.94 9.39 -15.15
C GLY A 237 10.35 10.77 -15.44
N PHE A 238 9.32 11.18 -14.69
CA PHE A 238 8.64 12.48 -14.86
C PHE A 238 9.28 13.63 -14.07
N VAL A 239 10.08 13.33 -13.04
CA VAL A 239 10.66 14.38 -12.18
C VAL A 239 11.73 15.16 -12.92
N ALA A 240 11.52 16.46 -13.08
CA ALA A 240 12.61 17.42 -13.14
C ALA A 240 13.00 17.78 -11.71
N MET A 241 14.21 17.42 -11.27
CA MET A 241 14.60 17.61 -9.87
C MET A 241 14.60 19.11 -9.51
N PRO A 242 13.85 19.53 -8.47
CA PRO A 242 14.00 20.86 -7.89
C PRO A 242 15.40 21.04 -7.27
N LYS A 243 15.80 22.27 -6.94
CA LYS A 243 16.87 22.54 -5.98
C LYS A 243 16.43 22.02 -4.61
N THR A 244 16.91 20.84 -4.28
CA THR A 244 16.53 20.14 -3.05
C THR A 244 17.21 20.75 -1.84
N ASP A 245 16.49 20.81 -0.72
CA ASP A 245 17.07 21.26 0.56
C ASP A 245 17.51 20.08 1.45
N ASP A 246 16.84 18.92 1.36
CA ASP A 246 17.17 17.74 2.18
C ASP A 246 16.67 16.41 1.56
N SER A 247 17.22 15.29 2.01
CA SER A 247 16.75 13.93 1.66
C SER A 247 17.07 12.88 2.72
N SER A 248 16.27 11.81 2.74
CA SER A 248 16.52 10.64 3.57
C SER A 248 16.46 9.38 2.75
N LEU A 249 17.47 8.52 2.92
CA LEU A 249 17.55 7.21 2.30
C LEU A 249 17.04 6.13 3.26
N ASP A 250 16.04 5.37 2.82
CA ASP A 250 15.61 4.12 3.44
C ASP A 250 16.11 2.95 2.58
N ARG A 251 17.20 2.31 3.03
CA ARG A 251 17.85 1.23 2.29
C ARG A 251 17.08 -0.07 2.32
N GLU A 252 16.35 -0.34 3.40
CA GLU A 252 15.58 -1.57 3.52
C GLU A 252 14.42 -1.57 2.54
N LYS A 253 13.79 -0.41 2.36
CA LYS A 253 12.73 -0.22 1.37
C LYS A 253 13.25 0.10 -0.02
N GLY A 254 14.52 0.45 -0.18
CA GLY A 254 15.11 0.84 -1.45
C GLY A 254 14.50 2.14 -1.99
N ILE A 255 14.26 3.12 -1.12
CA ILE A 255 13.63 4.40 -1.48
C ILE A 255 14.41 5.60 -0.94
N VAL A 256 14.34 6.71 -1.67
CA VAL A 256 14.79 8.04 -1.22
C VAL A 256 13.57 8.93 -1.08
N LYS A 257 13.41 9.55 0.09
CA LYS A 257 12.47 10.65 0.30
C LYS A 257 13.21 11.96 0.08
N VAL A 258 12.76 12.73 -0.91
CA VAL A 258 13.34 14.03 -1.27
C VAL A 258 12.40 15.12 -0.83
N TRP A 259 12.90 16.12 -0.10
CA TRP A 259 12.12 17.30 0.29
C TRP A 259 12.49 18.51 -0.56
N PHE A 260 11.47 19.27 -0.91
CA PHE A 260 11.60 20.50 -1.66
C PHE A 260 10.74 21.59 -1.03
N THR A 261 11.35 22.77 -0.88
CA THR A 261 10.72 23.94 -0.27
C THR A 261 10.27 24.96 -1.31
N GLU A 262 10.65 24.77 -2.58
CA GLU A 262 10.53 25.77 -3.65
C GLU A 262 9.09 25.98 -4.17
N TYR A 263 8.14 25.11 -3.82
CA TYR A 263 6.76 25.27 -4.27
C TYR A 263 6.01 26.21 -3.34
N GLU A 264 5.44 27.28 -3.91
CA GLU A 264 4.60 28.23 -3.18
C GLU A 264 3.17 27.68 -2.93
N PRO A 265 2.59 28.01 -1.76
CA PRO A 265 3.28 28.55 -0.58
C PRO A 265 4.25 27.48 -0.04
N PHE A 266 5.40 27.88 0.51
CA PHE A 266 6.43 26.99 1.09
C PHE A 266 5.78 25.81 1.83
N GLN A 267 5.64 24.69 1.12
CA GLN A 267 5.10 23.47 1.66
C GLN A 267 6.29 22.54 1.63
N ASN A 268 6.75 22.10 2.81
CA ASN A 268 7.73 21.04 2.99
C ASN A 268 7.20 19.74 2.35
N ARG A 269 7.10 19.75 1.04
CA ARG A 269 6.56 18.70 0.21
C ARG A 269 7.67 17.70 0.00
N TYR A 270 7.25 16.46 -0.19
CA TYR A 270 8.18 15.40 -0.43
C TYR A 270 7.69 14.52 -1.56
N LEU A 271 8.66 13.89 -2.20
CA LEU A 271 8.45 12.85 -3.18
C LEU A 271 9.30 11.64 -2.79
N VAL A 272 8.83 10.46 -3.16
CA VAL A 272 9.54 9.20 -2.95
C VAL A 272 10.06 8.70 -4.29
N LEU A 273 11.37 8.45 -4.37
CA LEU A 273 12.08 7.94 -5.53
C LEU A 273 12.65 6.55 -5.25
N PRO A 274 12.89 5.71 -6.27
CA PRO A 274 13.59 4.46 -6.08
C PRO A 274 15.09 4.70 -5.81
N TYR A 275 15.68 3.90 -4.94
CA TYR A 275 17.13 3.83 -4.72
C TYR A 275 17.68 2.51 -5.26
N GLU A 276 18.11 2.50 -6.52
CA GLU A 276 18.59 1.32 -7.25
C GLU A 276 19.91 1.62 -7.99
N PRO A 277 21.00 2.00 -7.27
CA PRO A 277 22.27 2.37 -7.87
C PRO A 277 22.88 1.27 -8.75
N GLU A 278 22.58 0.01 -8.49
CA GLU A 278 23.02 -1.15 -9.27
C GLU A 278 22.49 -1.18 -10.71
N THR A 279 21.37 -0.50 -10.97
CA THR A 279 20.80 -0.33 -12.33
C THR A 279 21.10 1.05 -12.92
N ASP A 280 21.91 1.86 -12.23
CA ASP A 280 22.08 3.29 -12.54
C ASP A 280 20.74 4.04 -12.61
N PHE A 281 19.81 3.67 -11.72
CA PHE A 281 18.46 4.21 -11.60
C PHE A 281 17.72 4.18 -12.95
N GLU A 282 17.61 2.99 -13.53
CA GLU A 282 16.93 2.77 -14.80
C GLU A 282 15.49 3.33 -14.79
N GLY A 283 15.09 4.01 -15.87
CA GLY A 283 13.77 4.64 -16.01
C GLY A 283 13.65 6.05 -15.40
N CYS A 284 14.61 6.47 -14.57
CA CYS A 284 14.64 7.83 -14.05
C CYS A 284 15.05 8.87 -15.10
N SER A 285 14.57 10.11 -14.93
CA SER A 285 15.07 11.26 -15.71
C SER A 285 16.55 11.53 -15.43
N GLU A 286 17.28 12.15 -16.36
CA GLU A 286 18.70 12.47 -16.15
C GLU A 286 18.93 13.42 -14.96
N SER A 287 17.96 14.29 -14.66
CA SER A 287 18.02 15.15 -13.47
C SER A 287 17.92 14.34 -12.18
N ALA A 288 17.00 13.35 -12.14
CA ALA A 288 16.83 12.46 -11.00
C ALA A 288 18.03 11.53 -10.83
N LYS A 289 18.56 10.95 -11.91
CA LYS A 289 19.81 10.16 -11.86
C LYS A 289 20.97 10.97 -11.34
N THR A 290 21.16 12.18 -11.87
CA THR A 290 22.23 13.08 -11.42
C THR A 290 22.12 13.28 -9.92
N TYR A 291 20.94 13.61 -9.40
CA TYR A 291 20.72 13.76 -7.98
C TYR A 291 21.00 12.48 -7.17
N LEU A 292 20.38 11.35 -7.55
CA LEU A 292 20.47 10.08 -6.82
C LEU A 292 21.90 9.54 -6.75
N ARG A 293 22.73 9.77 -7.78
CA ARG A 293 24.16 9.41 -7.79
C ARG A 293 24.99 10.18 -6.75
N HIS A 294 24.56 11.36 -6.30
CA HIS A 294 25.29 12.13 -5.28
C HIS A 294 25.00 11.66 -3.85
N LEU A 295 23.98 10.81 -3.65
CA LEU A 295 23.69 10.25 -2.34
C LEU A 295 24.80 9.24 -1.98
N PRO A 296 25.31 9.28 -0.74
CA PRO A 296 26.46 8.48 -0.35
C PRO A 296 26.17 6.98 -0.52
N ASN A 297 26.93 6.36 -1.43
CA ASN A 297 26.94 4.93 -1.63
C ASN A 297 28.04 4.34 -0.73
N ASP A 298 27.76 3.29 0.03
CA ASP A 298 28.75 2.70 0.94
C ASP A 298 29.95 2.06 0.21
N SER A 299 29.96 2.03 -1.13
CA SER A 299 31.17 1.74 -1.91
C SER A 299 32.30 2.76 -1.68
N ASP A 300 31.99 3.94 -1.15
CA ASP A 300 32.98 4.99 -0.85
C ASP A 300 33.51 4.92 0.59
N LYS A 301 33.06 3.93 1.39
CA LYS A 301 33.46 3.72 2.79
C LYS A 301 34.22 2.40 3.03
N ASN A 302 34.56 1.65 1.99
CA ASN A 302 35.41 0.46 2.08
C ASN A 302 36.75 0.68 1.35
#